data_AF-A0A5K0WGV1-F1
#
_entry.id   AF-A0A5K0WGV1-F1
#
_cell.length_a   1.000
_cell.length_b   1.000
_cell.length_c   1.000
_cell.angle_alpha   90.00
_cell.angle_beta   90.00
_cell.angle_gamma   90.00
#
_symmetry.space_group_name_H-M   'P 1'
#
loop_
_entity.id
_entity.type
_entity.pdbx_description
1 polymer ?
#
loop_
_entity_poly.entity_id
_entity_poly.type
_entity_poly.pdbx_seq_one_letter_code
_entity_poly.pdbx_strand_id
1 'polypeptide(L)'
;YLEKFEESDVLIPYSDRSGAVIQPMLTNQWYLKTLELSKLAIDVVKKKKIKFIPRQYESMYLSWMNNVEDWCISRQLWWGHRIPVWYDNKKNIYVGHNEKEIRKKYNILENIVLNQDND
;
A
#
# COMPACT_ATOMS: atom_id res chain seq x y z
N TYR A 1 32.90 24.52 9.34
CA TYR A 1 33.23 24.24 10.74
C TYR A 1 31.95 23.79 11.42
N LEU A 2 31.99 22.84 12.34
CA LEU A 2 30.80 22.45 13.09
C LEU A 2 30.62 23.46 14.23
N GLU A 3 29.45 24.13 14.30
CA GLU A 3 29.24 25.26 15.23
C GLU A 3 28.84 24.82 16.64
N LYS A 4 27.99 23.80 16.79
CA LYS A 4 27.52 23.34 18.10
C LYS A 4 26.91 21.94 18.02
N PHE A 5 27.05 21.18 19.11
CA PHE A 5 26.23 20.00 19.39
C PHE A 5 25.21 20.37 20.46
N GLU A 6 23.94 20.05 20.23
CA GLU A 6 22.86 20.17 21.21
C GLU A 6 22.14 18.83 21.30
N GLU A 7 21.89 18.37 22.52
CA GLU A 7 21.05 17.20 22.77
C GLU A 7 19.58 17.60 22.66
N SER A 8 18.79 16.77 21.97
CA SER A 8 17.37 17.00 21.78
C SER A 8 16.63 15.67 21.87
N ASP A 9 15.57 15.65 22.66
CA ASP A 9 14.65 14.52 22.71
C ASP A 9 13.76 14.52 21.46
N VAL A 10 13.94 13.51 20.62
CA VAL A 10 13.14 13.32 19.40
C VAL A 10 12.33 12.05 19.51
N LEU A 11 11.09 12.08 19.03
CA LEU A 11 10.26 10.89 18.91
C LEU A 11 10.79 10.02 17.78
N ILE A 12 11.37 8.86 18.14
CA ILE A 12 11.89 7.89 17.19
C ILE A 12 10.80 6.84 16.90
N PRO A 13 10.45 6.60 15.63
CA PRO A 13 9.50 5.54 15.27
C PRO A 13 10.17 4.16 15.35
N TYR A 14 9.43 3.18 15.88
CA TYR A 14 9.88 1.81 16.02
C TYR A 14 8.94 0.84 15.29
N SER A 15 9.50 -0.25 14.78
CA SER A 15 8.72 -1.35 14.22
C SER A 15 7.93 -2.04 15.33
N ASP A 16 6.62 -2.15 15.15
CA ASP A 16 5.74 -2.88 16.07
C ASP A 16 6.14 -4.36 16.25
N ARG A 17 6.73 -4.98 15.22
CA ARG A 17 7.10 -6.41 15.26
C ARG A 17 8.50 -6.68 15.82
N SER A 18 9.51 -5.93 15.37
CA SER A 18 10.90 -6.21 15.75
C SER A 18 11.45 -5.25 16.82
N GLY A 19 10.76 -4.14 17.09
CA GLY A 19 11.28 -3.07 17.94
C GLY A 19 12.48 -2.33 17.34
N ALA A 20 12.82 -2.56 16.07
CA ALA A 20 13.90 -1.84 15.39
C ALA A 20 13.47 -0.42 15.02
N VAL A 21 14.42 0.53 15.02
CA VAL A 21 14.20 1.90 14.58
C VAL A 21 13.81 1.92 13.09
N ILE A 22 12.74 2.62 12.75
CA ILE A 22 12.31 2.81 11.36
C ILE A 22 13.02 4.02 10.77
N GLN A 23 13.60 3.84 9.58
CA GLN A 23 14.19 4.91 8.80
C GLN A 23 13.41 5.10 7.49
N PRO A 24 13.02 6.33 7.13
CA PRO A 24 12.37 6.59 5.86
C PRO A 24 13.36 6.43 4.70
N MET A 25 12.95 5.72 3.67
CA MET A 25 13.74 5.51 2.45
C MET A 25 12.84 5.59 1.22
N LEU A 26 13.31 6.30 0.19
CA LEU A 26 12.60 6.39 -1.09
C LEU A 26 12.86 5.13 -1.91
N THR A 27 11.79 4.38 -2.20
CA THR A 27 11.82 3.18 -3.04
C THR A 27 10.55 3.12 -3.88
N ASN A 28 10.62 2.42 -5.02
CA ASN A 28 9.42 2.15 -5.82
C ASN A 28 8.59 1.07 -5.12
N GLN A 29 7.34 1.39 -4.81
CA GLN A 29 6.42 0.51 -4.10
C GLN A 29 5.03 0.62 -4.75
N TRP A 30 4.23 -0.43 -4.60
CA TRP A 30 2.83 -0.43 -5.00
C TRP A 30 1.95 0.24 -3.95
N TYR A 31 1.13 1.20 -4.40
CA TYR A 31 0.16 1.91 -3.57
C TYR A 31 -1.25 1.73 -4.09
N LEU A 32 -2.20 1.64 -3.16
CA LEU A 32 -3.62 1.71 -3.42
C LEU A 32 -4.10 3.14 -3.16
N LYS A 33 -4.79 3.74 -4.15
CA LYS A 33 -5.44 5.04 -3.99
C LYS A 33 -6.64 4.92 -3.05
N THR A 34 -6.46 5.29 -1.79
CA THR A 34 -7.44 5.00 -0.73
C THR A 34 -8.57 6.03 -0.67
N LEU A 35 -8.34 7.25 -1.17
CA LEU A 35 -9.28 8.36 -1.08
C LEU A 35 -10.66 8.05 -1.70
N GLU A 36 -10.69 7.28 -2.80
CA GLU A 36 -11.96 6.91 -3.45
C GLU A 36 -12.71 5.85 -2.64
N LEU A 37 -11.97 4.91 -2.06
CA LEU A 37 -12.52 3.86 -1.20
C LEU A 37 -13.04 4.44 0.12
N SER A 38 -12.33 5.40 0.71
CA SER A 38 -12.76 6.03 1.97
C SER A 38 -14.06 6.82 1.81
N LYS A 39 -14.26 7.50 0.67
CA LYS A 39 -15.52 8.18 0.37
C LYS A 39 -16.72 7.23 0.38
N LEU A 40 -16.58 6.06 -0.24
CA LEU A 40 -17.63 5.03 -0.25
C LEU A 40 -17.90 4.53 1.18
N ALA A 41 -16.84 4.28 1.95
CA ALA A 41 -16.96 3.77 3.30
C ALA A 41 -17.61 4.79 4.26
N ILE A 42 -17.24 6.07 4.14
CA ILE A 42 -17.85 7.19 4.87
C ILE A 42 -19.34 7.32 4.52
N ASP A 43 -19.71 7.22 3.25
CA ASP A 43 -21.10 7.35 2.81
C ASP A 43 -22.00 6.26 3.42
N VAL A 44 -21.52 5.01 3.48
CA VAL A 44 -22.25 3.90 4.10
C VAL A 44 -22.50 4.14 5.60
N VAL A 45 -21.50 4.67 6.30
CA VAL A 45 -21.63 5.02 7.73
C VAL A 45 -22.57 6.21 7.92
N LYS A 46 -22.44 7.28 7.14
CA LYS A 46 -23.32 8.46 7.20
C LYS A 46 -24.79 8.11 6.89
N LYS A 47 -25.02 7.17 5.97
CA LYS A 47 -26.35 6.63 5.65
C LYS A 47 -26.87 5.65 6.70
N LYS A 48 -26.16 5.45 7.81
CA LYS A 48 -26.51 4.54 8.92
C LYS A 48 -26.77 3.10 8.47
N LYS A 49 -26.16 2.68 7.36
CA LYS A 49 -26.19 1.28 6.91
C LYS A 49 -25.32 0.38 7.81
N ILE A 50 -24.32 0.98 8.46
CA ILE A 50 -23.49 0.36 9.49
C ILE A 50 -23.76 1.07 10.81
N LYS A 51 -23.82 0.31 11.91
CA LYS A 51 -24.00 0.84 13.26
C LYS A 51 -22.83 0.42 14.13
N PHE A 52 -22.07 1.40 14.63
CA PHE A 52 -20.99 1.15 15.59
C PHE A 52 -21.56 0.95 16.99
N ILE A 53 -21.02 -0.04 17.71
CA ILE A 53 -21.34 -0.31 19.11
C ILE A 53 -20.01 -0.44 19.87
N PRO A 54 -19.74 0.43 20.86
CA PRO A 54 -20.38 1.72 21.18
C PRO A 54 -20.39 2.75 20.04
N ARG A 55 -21.37 3.68 20.09
CA ARG A 55 -21.57 4.70 19.04
C ARG A 55 -20.41 5.69 18.91
N GLN A 56 -19.67 5.95 19.98
CA GLN A 56 -18.52 6.87 19.99
C GLN A 56 -17.42 6.50 18.98
N TYR A 57 -17.30 5.22 18.61
CA TYR A 57 -16.34 4.76 17.60
C TYR A 57 -16.66 5.26 16.19
N GLU A 58 -17.89 5.69 15.91
CA GLU A 58 -18.28 6.30 14.64
C GLU A 58 -17.45 7.56 14.35
N SER A 59 -17.28 8.44 15.35
CA SER A 59 -16.49 9.67 15.22
C SER A 59 -15.01 9.38 14.98
N MET A 60 -14.45 8.40 15.71
CA MET A 60 -13.06 7.96 15.51
C MET A 60 -12.87 7.42 14.10
N TYR A 61 -13.73 6.50 13.65
CA TYR A 61 -13.68 5.94 12.31
C TYR A 61 -13.75 7.01 11.22
N LEU A 62 -14.67 7.97 11.34
CA LEU A 62 -14.79 9.06 10.37
C LEU A 62 -13.55 9.95 10.38
N SER A 63 -12.95 10.22 11.54
CA SER A 63 -11.71 11.00 11.64
C SER A 63 -10.56 10.32 10.87
N TRP A 64 -10.41 9.00 11.01
CA TRP A 64 -9.41 8.22 10.26
C TRP A 64 -9.70 8.23 8.76
N MET A 65 -10.95 7.95 8.36
CA MET A 65 -11.30 7.84 6.94
C MET A 65 -11.24 9.17 6.18
N ASN A 66 -11.45 10.30 6.86
CA ASN A 66 -11.30 11.63 6.24
C ASN A 66 -9.84 12.02 5.97
N ASN A 67 -8.90 11.47 6.74
CA ASN A 67 -7.47 11.78 6.66
C ASN A 67 -6.63 10.58 6.19
N VAL A 68 -7.24 9.68 5.42
CA VAL A 68 -6.54 8.48 4.93
C VAL A 68 -5.47 8.86 3.90
N GLU A 69 -4.30 8.24 4.03
CA GLU A 69 -3.23 8.32 3.03
C GLU A 69 -3.26 7.09 2.11
N ASP A 70 -2.61 7.18 0.96
CA ASP A 70 -2.51 6.06 0.03
C ASP A 70 -1.79 4.88 0.68
N TRP A 71 -2.38 3.71 0.56
CA TRP A 71 -1.92 2.53 1.31
C TRP A 71 -0.84 1.83 0.51
N CYS A 72 0.39 1.84 1.04
CA CYS A 72 1.45 0.98 0.52
C CYS A 72 1.04 -0.49 0.72
N ILE A 73 0.81 -1.21 -0.37
CA ILE A 73 0.46 -2.64 -0.37
C ILE A 73 1.66 -3.55 -0.62
N SER A 74 2.76 -2.98 -1.10
CA SER A 74 4.01 -3.70 -1.37
C SER A 74 4.80 -4.03 -0.11
N ARG A 75 5.37 -5.23 -0.03
CA ARG A 75 6.09 -5.78 1.12
C ARG A 75 7.27 -6.64 0.67
N GLN A 76 8.49 -6.25 1.05
CA GLN A 76 9.70 -7.05 0.81
C GLN A 76 9.82 -8.20 1.83
N LEU A 77 8.94 -9.19 1.71
CA LEU A 77 8.86 -10.37 2.58
C LEU A 77 8.88 -11.65 1.74
N TRP A 78 9.35 -12.74 2.33
CA TRP A 78 9.36 -14.06 1.68
C TRP A 78 8.01 -14.78 1.80
N TRP A 79 7.22 -14.43 2.81
CA TRP A 79 5.94 -15.06 3.11
C TRP A 79 4.80 -14.07 2.92
N GLY A 80 3.94 -14.36 1.95
CA GLY A 80 2.84 -13.49 1.57
C GLY A 80 2.21 -13.92 0.25
N HIS A 81 1.21 -13.18 -0.20
CA HIS A 81 0.67 -13.34 -1.55
C HIS A 81 1.49 -12.45 -2.48
N ARG A 82 2.07 -13.07 -3.52
CA ARG A 82 2.79 -12.33 -4.55
C ARG A 82 1.84 -11.43 -5.31
N ILE A 83 2.24 -10.19 -5.57
CA ILE A 83 1.40 -9.25 -6.29
C ILE A 83 1.21 -9.73 -7.74
N PRO A 84 -0.02 -9.67 -8.30
CA PRO A 84 -0.31 -10.18 -9.64
C PRO A 84 0.12 -9.19 -10.74
N VAL A 85 1.34 -8.65 -10.63
CA VAL A 85 1.93 -7.71 -11.59
C VAL A 85 3.08 -8.39 -12.32
N TRP A 86 3.16 -8.16 -13.62
CA TRP A 86 4.14 -8.75 -14.53
C TRP A 86 4.80 -7.66 -15.37
N TYR A 87 6.07 -7.86 -15.69
CA TYR A 87 6.86 -6.96 -16.51
C TYR A 87 7.40 -7.66 -17.75
N ASP A 88 7.43 -6.95 -18.87
CA ASP A 88 8.23 -7.37 -20.04
C ASP A 88 9.68 -6.86 -19.97
N ASN A 89 10.48 -7.23 -20.97
CA ASN A 89 11.87 -6.77 -21.10
C ASN A 89 12.03 -5.25 -21.26
N LYS A 90 10.94 -4.53 -21.57
CA LYS A 90 10.91 -3.06 -21.70
C LYS A 90 10.35 -2.37 -20.45
N LYS A 91 10.07 -3.12 -19.38
CA LYS A 91 9.44 -2.67 -18.13
C LYS A 91 8.01 -2.16 -18.29
N ASN A 92 7.29 -2.60 -19.31
CA ASN A 92 5.84 -2.39 -19.39
C ASN A 92 5.15 -3.22 -18.30
N ILE A 93 4.10 -2.66 -17.70
CA ILE A 93 3.39 -3.23 -16.54
C ILE A 93 2.10 -3.91 -17.01
N TYR A 94 1.90 -5.14 -16.58
CA TYR A 94 0.68 -5.92 -16.84
C TYR A 94 0.12 -6.50 -15.54
N VAL A 95 -1.21 -6.55 -15.41
CA VAL A 95 -1.87 -7.02 -14.20
C VAL A 95 -2.80 -8.20 -14.51
N GLY A 96 -2.60 -9.32 -13.81
CA GLY A 96 -3.42 -10.52 -13.95
C GLY A 96 -2.93 -11.70 -13.11
N HIS A 97 -3.81 -12.67 -12.88
CA HIS A 97 -3.53 -13.78 -11.94
C HIS A 97 -2.54 -14.80 -12.49
N ASN A 98 -2.47 -14.94 -13.81
CA ASN A 98 -1.55 -15.86 -14.47
C ASN A 98 -1.09 -15.31 -15.82
N GLU A 99 0.03 -15.85 -16.30
CA GLU A 99 0.65 -15.42 -17.56
C GLU A 99 -0.27 -15.62 -18.77
N LYS A 100 -1.02 -16.73 -18.83
CA LYS A 100 -1.92 -17.03 -19.96
C LYS A 100 -3.03 -15.99 -20.10
N GLU A 101 -3.63 -15.60 -18.99
CA GLU A 101 -4.67 -14.57 -18.92
C GLU A 101 -4.12 -13.23 -19.40
N ILE A 102 -2.92 -12.85 -18.94
CA ILE A 102 -2.26 -11.60 -19.31
C ILE A 102 -1.94 -11.56 -20.80
N ARG A 103 -1.33 -12.62 -21.33
CA ARG A 103 -1.00 -12.70 -22.76
C ARG A 103 -2.25 -12.56 -23.63
N LYS A 104 -3.36 -13.21 -23.23
CA LYS A 104 -4.63 -13.10 -23.94
C LYS A 104 -5.26 -11.70 -23.81
N LYS A 105 -5.22 -11.10 -22.62
CA LYS A 105 -5.87 -9.80 -22.34
C LYS A 105 -5.15 -8.64 -23.03
N TYR A 106 -3.83 -8.70 -23.11
CA TYR A 106 -2.99 -7.62 -23.65
C TYR A 106 -2.40 -7.96 -25.04
N ASN A 107 -2.83 -9.05 -25.67
CA ASN A 107 -2.35 -9.54 -26.97
C ASN A 107 -0.80 -9.61 -27.06
N ILE A 108 -0.18 -10.18 -26.03
CA ILE A 108 1.29 -10.27 -25.93
C ILE A 108 1.77 -11.52 -26.68
N LEU A 109 2.72 -11.33 -27.59
CA LEU A 109 3.37 -12.42 -28.34
C LEU A 109 4.14 -13.38 -27.42
N GLU A 110 4.16 -14.67 -27.74
CA GLU A 110 4.82 -15.71 -26.94
C GLU A 110 6.34 -15.51 -26.78
N ASN A 111 6.98 -14.82 -27.74
CA ASN A 111 8.41 -14.54 -27.70
C ASN A 111 8.81 -13.47 -26.67
N ILE A 112 7.86 -12.73 -26.10
CA ILE A 112 8.11 -11.76 -25.05
C ILE A 112 8.16 -12.49 -23.71
N VAL A 113 9.30 -12.41 -23.03
CA VAL A 113 9.46 -12.93 -21.67
C VAL A 113 8.70 -12.02 -20.70
N LEU A 114 7.90 -12.62 -19.83
CA LEU A 114 7.19 -11.94 -18.77
C LEU A 114 7.72 -12.43 -17.42
N ASN A 115 8.08 -11.50 -16.55
CA ASN A 115 8.52 -11.80 -15.20
C ASN A 115 7.53 -11.21 -14.21
N GLN A 116 7.00 -12.05 -13.31
CA GLN A 116 6.17 -11.57 -12.21
C GLN A 116 7.02 -10.75 -11.23
N ASP A 117 6.43 -9.71 -10.65
CA ASP A 117 7.03 -8.95 -9.57
C ASP A 117 7.45 -9.88 -8.41
N ASN A 118 8.54 -9.54 -7.75
CA ASN A 118 9.10 -10.32 -6.64
C ASN A 118 8.39 -10.05 -5.32
N ASP A 119 7.66 -8.95 -5.26
CA ASP A 119 6.72 -8.60 -4.20
C ASP A 119 5.53 -9.57 -4.10
#